data_AF-A0A2A5DDV5-F1
#
_entry.id   AF-A0A2A5DDV5-F1
#
_cell.length_a   1.000
_cell.length_b   1.000
_cell.length_c   1.000
_cell.angle_alpha   90.00
_cell.angle_beta   90.00
_cell.angle_gamma   90.00
#
_symmetry.space_group_name_H-M   'P 1'
#
loop_
_entity.id
_entity.type
_entity.pdbx_description
1 polymer ?
#
loop_
_entity_poly.entity_id
_entity_poly.type
_entity_poly.pdbx_seq_one_letter_code
_entity_poly.pdbx_strand_id
1 'polypeptide(L)'
;MKINFYLIMLLCLIVTTTQLIAEARAPQLVISGFIKALQKNDVKYLKKYADLDKIKKQPKRSYTIKELKSLFSKTDVTKIVISKPTHNKKTGIIKVRLSKPLSIEFELQHQNTKSKLKLKKSKGDFYRIIGIHP
;
A
#
# COMPACT_ATOMS: atom_id res chain seq x y z
N MET A 1 13.92 -38.03 12.38
CA MET A 1 14.10 -36.63 11.93
C MET A 1 12.85 -36.09 11.20
N LYS A 2 11.67 -35.99 11.84
CA LYS A 2 10.45 -35.44 11.20
C LYS A 2 9.91 -34.16 11.87
N ILE A 3 10.47 -33.77 13.02
CA ILE A 3 9.96 -32.66 13.84
C ILE A 3 10.41 -31.29 13.30
N ASN A 4 11.57 -31.21 12.64
CA ASN A 4 12.12 -29.93 12.14
C ASN A 4 11.33 -29.33 10.95
N PHE A 5 10.72 -30.15 10.10
CA PHE A 5 9.99 -29.64 8.93
C PHE A 5 8.66 -28.96 9.29
N TYR A 6 7.93 -29.50 10.27
CA TYR A 6 6.69 -28.88 10.74
C TYR A 6 6.96 -27.56 11.48
N LEU A 7 8.05 -27.47 12.24
CA LEU A 7 8.44 -26.24 12.92
C LEU A 7 8.79 -25.12 11.93
N ILE A 8 9.51 -25.43 10.85
CA ILE A 8 9.88 -24.48 9.79
C ILE A 8 8.62 -24.02 9.01
N MET A 9 7.73 -24.95 8.64
CA MET A 9 6.47 -24.61 7.97
C MET A 9 5.56 -23.74 8.83
N LEU A 10 5.47 -24.02 10.13
CA LEU A 10 4.71 -23.21 11.08
C LEU A 10 5.31 -21.80 11.22
N LEU A 11 6.64 -21.69 11.29
CA LEU A 11 7.34 -20.40 11.33
C LEU A 11 7.12 -19.58 10.04
N CYS A 12 7.18 -20.19 8.85
CA CYS A 12 6.89 -19.49 7.59
C CYS A 12 5.44 -18.98 7.51
N LEU A 13 4.49 -19.74 8.05
CA LEU A 13 3.08 -19.34 8.10
C LEU A 13 2.87 -18.15 9.06
N ILE A 14 3.58 -18.12 10.19
CA ILE A 14 3.49 -17.04 11.18
C ILE A 14 4.16 -15.74 10.68
N VAL A 15 5.29 -15.85 9.97
CA VAL A 15 5.99 -14.68 9.41
C VAL A 15 5.20 -14.00 8.29
N THR A 16 4.55 -14.79 7.42
CA THR A 16 3.74 -14.24 6.31
C THR A 16 2.43 -13.60 6.77
N THR A 17 1.81 -14.13 7.83
CA THR A 17 0.56 -13.60 8.39
C THR A 17 0.76 -12.32 9.21
N THR A 18 1.84 -12.21 9.96
CA THR A 18 2.16 -11.00 10.74
C THR A 18 2.50 -9.80 9.85
N GLN A 19 3.19 -10.03 8.73
CA GLN A 19 3.45 -8.98 7.72
C GLN A 19 2.15 -8.42 7.12
N LEU A 20 1.23 -9.30 6.71
CA LEU A 20 -0.06 -8.91 6.09
C LEU A 20 -1.02 -8.15 7.02
N ILE A 21 -0.89 -8.34 8.34
CA ILE A 21 -1.71 -7.67 9.37
C ILE A 21 -1.09 -6.34 9.79
N ALA A 22 0.25 -6.22 9.81
CA ALA A 22 0.95 -4.96 10.06
C ALA A 22 0.96 -4.02 8.84
N GLU A 23 0.87 -4.58 7.62
CA GLU A 23 0.92 -3.87 6.33
C GLU A 23 -0.11 -2.74 6.17
N ALA A 24 -1.18 -2.74 6.96
CA ALA A 24 -2.31 -1.85 6.80
C ALA A 24 -2.30 -0.61 7.70
N ARG A 25 -1.38 -0.47 8.68
CA ARG A 25 -1.46 0.58 9.71
C ARG A 25 -0.51 1.76 9.54
N ALA A 26 0.49 1.68 8.66
CA ALA A 26 1.43 2.77 8.41
C ALA A 26 1.37 3.22 6.94
N PRO A 27 1.18 4.52 6.65
CA PRO A 27 1.11 5.04 5.28
C PRO A 27 2.31 4.65 4.41
N GLN A 28 3.51 4.61 4.99
CA GLN A 28 4.74 4.25 4.27
C GLN A 28 4.78 2.76 3.86
N LEU A 29 4.22 1.87 4.69
CA LEU A 29 4.13 0.45 4.36
C LEU A 29 3.17 0.23 3.18
N VAL A 30 2.06 0.95 3.15
CA VAL A 30 1.11 0.90 2.03
C VAL A 30 1.76 1.35 0.73
N ILE A 31 2.59 2.40 0.74
CA ILE A 31 3.31 2.88 -0.45
C ILE A 31 4.36 1.86 -0.91
N SER A 32 5.19 1.34 0.00
CA SER A 32 6.20 0.35 -0.37
C SER A 32 5.57 -0.95 -0.88
N GLY A 33 4.48 -1.40 -0.26
CA GLY A 33 3.68 -2.54 -0.71
C GLY A 33 3.03 -2.30 -2.07
N PHE A 34 2.51 -1.09 -2.31
CA PHE A 34 1.97 -0.70 -3.61
C PHE A 34 3.00 -0.78 -4.74
N ILE A 35 4.22 -0.28 -4.51
CA ILE A 35 5.31 -0.35 -5.50
C ILE A 35 5.70 -1.81 -5.76
N LYS A 36 5.85 -2.64 -4.72
CA LYS A 36 6.09 -4.08 -4.87
C LYS A 36 4.96 -4.76 -5.65
N ALA A 37 3.71 -4.41 -5.38
CA ALA A 37 2.54 -4.96 -6.05
C ALA A 37 2.51 -4.59 -7.54
N LEU A 38 2.89 -3.37 -7.92
CA LEU A 38 3.05 -2.97 -9.33
C LEU A 38 4.11 -3.82 -10.04
N GLN A 39 5.27 -4.02 -9.42
CA GLN A 39 6.37 -4.79 -9.97
C GLN A 39 6.02 -6.27 -10.16
N LYS A 40 5.31 -6.85 -9.17
CA LYS A 40 4.87 -8.24 -9.18
C LYS A 40 3.54 -8.49 -9.92
N ASN A 41 2.93 -7.45 -10.46
CA ASN A 41 1.59 -7.52 -11.07
C ASN A 41 0.50 -8.05 -10.11
N ASP A 42 0.61 -7.75 -8.81
CA ASP A 42 -0.36 -8.18 -7.79
C ASP A 42 -1.60 -7.26 -7.82
N VAL A 43 -2.51 -7.55 -8.73
CA VAL A 43 -3.75 -6.81 -8.92
C VAL A 43 -4.64 -6.83 -7.67
N LYS A 44 -4.55 -7.89 -6.84
CA LYS A 44 -5.37 -8.03 -5.64
C LYS A 44 -4.94 -7.01 -4.57
N TYR A 45 -3.63 -6.87 -4.35
CA TYR A 45 -3.10 -5.85 -3.45
C TYR A 45 -3.42 -4.43 -3.96
N LEU A 46 -3.18 -4.18 -5.26
CA LEU A 46 -3.45 -2.87 -5.88
C LEU A 46 -4.91 -2.45 -5.71
N LYS A 47 -5.87 -3.35 -5.97
CA LYS A 47 -7.30 -3.05 -5.78
C LYS A 47 -7.68 -2.82 -4.31
N LYS A 48 -7.01 -3.49 -3.38
CA LYS A 48 -7.30 -3.37 -1.93
C LYS A 48 -6.80 -2.04 -1.37
N TYR A 49 -5.58 -1.63 -1.75
CA TYR A 49 -4.89 -0.50 -1.11
C TYR A 49 -4.75 0.73 -1.99
N ALA A 50 -5.24 0.72 -3.23
CA ALA A 50 -5.32 1.89 -4.08
C ALA A 50 -6.73 2.07 -4.68
N ASP A 51 -7.16 3.31 -4.82
CA ASP A 51 -8.31 3.71 -5.60
C ASP A 51 -7.87 4.02 -7.03
N LEU A 52 -7.75 2.93 -7.81
CA LEU A 52 -7.23 2.98 -9.18
C LEU A 52 -8.12 3.84 -10.09
N ASP A 53 -9.43 3.89 -9.84
CA ASP A 53 -10.35 4.72 -10.61
C ASP A 53 -10.13 6.20 -10.31
N LYS A 54 -9.95 6.55 -9.04
CA LYS A 54 -9.64 7.93 -8.64
C LYS A 54 -8.28 8.38 -9.17
N ILE A 55 -7.26 7.53 -9.08
CA ILE A 55 -5.91 7.79 -9.62
C ILE A 55 -5.95 8.00 -11.15
N LYS A 56 -6.73 7.18 -11.87
CA LYS A 56 -6.89 7.31 -13.32
C LYS A 56 -7.63 8.59 -13.73
N LYS A 57 -8.43 9.19 -12.85
CA LYS A 57 -9.26 10.39 -13.14
C LYS A 57 -8.69 11.67 -12.54
N GLN A 58 -7.44 11.68 -12.07
CA GLN A 58 -6.86 12.88 -11.46
C GLN A 58 -6.67 14.01 -12.50
N PRO A 59 -7.00 15.26 -12.16
CA PRO A 59 -7.10 16.36 -13.13
C PRO A 59 -5.75 16.82 -13.71
N LYS A 60 -4.62 16.58 -13.02
CA LYS A 60 -3.28 17.02 -13.49
C LYS A 60 -2.49 15.90 -14.16
N ARG A 61 -2.49 14.72 -13.56
CA ARG A 61 -1.78 13.54 -14.05
C ARG A 61 -2.62 12.31 -13.71
N SER A 62 -3.36 11.83 -14.70
CA SER A 62 -3.95 10.51 -14.65
C SER A 62 -2.86 9.47 -14.78
N TYR A 63 -2.94 8.41 -13.98
CA TYR A 63 -2.07 7.26 -14.14
C TYR A 63 -2.89 5.97 -14.27
N THR A 64 -2.63 5.21 -15.33
CA THR A 64 -3.06 3.82 -15.47
C THR A 64 -2.11 2.89 -14.72
N ILE A 65 -2.55 1.66 -14.42
CA ILE A 65 -1.68 0.63 -13.84
C ILE A 65 -0.43 0.40 -14.70
N LYS A 66 -0.57 0.42 -16.04
CA LYS A 66 0.54 0.22 -16.98
C LYS A 66 1.59 1.32 -16.85
N GLU A 67 1.15 2.58 -16.76
CA GLU A 67 2.05 3.73 -16.58
C GLU A 67 2.74 3.70 -15.23
N LEU A 68 2.02 3.37 -14.14
CA LEU A 68 2.61 3.23 -12.81
C LEU A 68 3.62 2.08 -12.76
N LYS A 69 3.28 0.94 -13.38
CA LYS A 69 4.20 -0.19 -13.50
C LYS A 69 5.47 0.21 -14.25
N SER A 70 5.33 0.95 -15.36
CA SER A 70 6.49 1.46 -16.11
C SER A 70 7.32 2.42 -15.27
N LEU A 71 6.67 3.37 -14.58
CA LEU A 71 7.30 4.37 -13.72
C LEU A 71 8.14 3.73 -12.62
N PHE A 72 7.60 2.70 -11.96
CA PHE A 72 8.26 2.04 -10.82
C PHE A 72 9.03 0.76 -11.21
N SER A 73 9.11 0.43 -12.50
CA SER A 73 9.71 -0.83 -12.98
C SER A 73 11.17 -1.02 -12.54
N LYS A 74 11.94 0.07 -12.51
CA LYS A 74 13.37 0.09 -12.15
C LYS A 74 13.61 0.57 -10.71
N THR A 75 12.55 0.80 -9.94
CA THR A 75 12.68 1.30 -8.57
C THR A 75 13.07 0.17 -7.62
N ASP A 76 14.28 0.22 -7.09
CA ASP A 76 14.69 -0.66 -6.00
C ASP A 76 13.99 -0.23 -4.71
N VAL A 77 13.06 -1.05 -4.23
CA VAL A 77 12.22 -0.75 -3.05
C VAL A 77 13.05 -0.57 -1.77
N THR A 78 14.24 -1.19 -1.70
CA THR A 78 15.13 -1.07 -0.55
C THR A 78 15.85 0.28 -0.48
N LYS A 79 15.95 0.99 -1.62
CA LYS A 79 16.63 2.29 -1.75
C LYS A 79 15.67 3.47 -1.74
N ILE A 80 14.37 3.21 -1.52
CA ILE A 80 13.36 4.25 -1.50
C ILE A 80 13.52 5.08 -0.22
N VAL A 81 13.62 6.39 -0.39
CA VAL A 81 13.56 7.33 0.74
C VAL A 81 12.14 7.88 0.83
N ILE A 82 11.42 7.52 1.90
CA ILE A 82 10.04 7.94 2.15
C ILE A 82 10.03 8.98 3.28
N SER A 83 9.38 10.11 3.06
CA SER A 83 9.22 11.18 4.05
C SER A 83 8.33 10.75 5.22
N LYS A 84 8.37 11.54 6.29
CA LYS A 84 7.33 11.47 7.33
C LYS A 84 5.96 11.84 6.70
N PRO A 85 4.85 11.22 7.16
CA PRO A 85 3.52 11.56 6.67
C PRO A 85 3.06 12.91 7.21
N THR A 86 2.45 13.71 6.34
CA THR A 86 1.82 14.99 6.71
C THR A 86 0.30 14.83 6.67
N HIS A 87 -0.38 15.14 7.77
CA HIS A 87 -1.82 14.98 7.88
C HIS A 87 -2.55 16.30 7.63
N ASN A 88 -3.43 16.34 6.63
CA ASN A 88 -4.35 17.44 6.43
C ASN A 88 -5.59 17.25 7.32
N LYS A 89 -5.67 17.98 8.42
CA LYS A 89 -6.79 17.90 9.37
C LYS A 89 -8.15 18.26 8.76
N LYS A 90 -8.19 19.10 7.72
CA LYS A 90 -9.44 19.53 7.08
C LYS A 90 -10.03 18.46 6.19
N THR A 91 -9.18 17.75 5.44
CA THR A 91 -9.63 16.77 4.44
C THR A 91 -9.47 15.31 4.91
N GLY A 92 -8.75 15.07 5.99
CA GLY A 92 -8.39 13.72 6.45
C GLY A 92 -7.40 13.00 5.52
N ILE A 93 -6.79 13.73 4.57
CA ILE A 93 -5.82 13.18 3.62
C ILE A 93 -4.43 13.22 4.25
N ILE A 94 -3.71 12.12 4.12
CA ILE A 94 -2.30 12.00 4.48
C ILE A 94 -1.46 12.09 3.22
N LYS A 95 -0.47 12.98 3.24
CA LYS A 95 0.53 13.11 2.18
C LYS A 95 1.82 12.45 2.60
N VAL A 96 2.41 11.67 1.71
CA VAL A 96 3.72 11.04 1.93
C VAL A 96 4.53 11.17 0.65
N ARG A 97 5.75 11.67 0.76
CA ARG A 97 6.62 11.88 -0.39
C ARG A 97 7.67 10.79 -0.49
N LEU A 98 7.82 10.23 -1.67
CA LEU A 98 8.98 9.49 -2.12
C LEU A 98 10.00 10.52 -2.63
N SER A 99 11.15 10.62 -1.99
CA SER A 99 12.17 11.62 -2.32
C SER A 99 13.25 11.08 -3.25
N LYS A 100 13.51 9.77 -3.19
CA LYS A 100 14.47 9.05 -4.04
C LYS A 100 13.99 7.61 -4.25
N PRO A 101 14.25 6.97 -5.41
CA PRO A 101 14.93 7.54 -6.59
C PRO A 101 14.02 8.42 -7.45
N LEU A 102 12.72 8.41 -7.21
CA LEU A 102 11.74 9.23 -7.92
C LEU A 102 11.14 10.25 -6.96
N SER A 103 10.88 11.47 -7.42
CA SER A 103 10.15 12.46 -6.65
C SER A 103 8.66 12.23 -6.93
N ILE A 104 7.95 11.61 -5.99
CA ILE A 104 6.52 11.30 -6.14
C ILE A 104 5.82 11.52 -4.80
N GLU A 105 4.77 12.33 -4.77
CA GLU A 105 3.86 12.48 -3.63
C GLU A 105 2.66 11.53 -3.74
N PHE A 106 2.38 10.82 -2.67
CA PHE A 106 1.21 9.97 -2.52
C PHE A 106 0.20 10.63 -1.59
N GLU A 107 -1.06 10.64 -1.99
CA GLU A 107 -2.19 10.98 -1.15
C GLU A 107 -2.88 9.70 -0.68
N LEU A 108 -3.03 9.56 0.64
CA LEU A 108 -3.66 8.42 1.30
C LEU A 108 -4.85 8.89 2.11
N GLN A 109 -5.89 8.06 2.15
CA GLN A 109 -7.07 8.27 2.96
C GLN A 109 -7.25 7.10 3.93
N HIS A 110 -7.46 7.41 5.20
CA HIS A 110 -7.79 6.42 6.20
C HIS A 110 -9.17 5.81 5.91
N GLN A 111 -9.23 4.49 5.81
CA GLN A 111 -10.45 3.70 5.67
C GLN A 111 -10.79 3.14 7.05
N ASN A 112 -11.81 3.72 7.67
CA ASN A 112 -12.34 3.24 8.93
C ASN A 112 -13.42 2.19 8.64
N THR A 113 -13.30 1.00 9.23
CA THR A 113 -14.31 -0.07 9.09
C THR A 113 -15.44 0.01 10.11
N LYS A 114 -15.67 1.16 10.73
CA LYS A 114 -16.84 1.39 11.58
C LYS A 114 -18.10 1.57 10.74
N SER A 115 -18.89 0.48 10.70
CA SER A 115 -20.33 0.41 10.43
C SER A 115 -20.77 0.03 9.01
N LYS A 116 -21.09 -1.25 8.81
CA LYS A 116 -22.49 -1.69 8.57
C LYS A 116 -22.57 -3.22 8.50
N LEU A 117 -23.42 -3.76 9.38
CA LEU A 117 -23.92 -5.13 9.48
C LEU A 117 -23.01 -6.22 10.07
N LYS A 118 -23.56 -6.81 11.14
CA LYS A 118 -23.30 -8.13 11.71
C LYS A 118 -22.91 -9.14 10.61
N LEU A 119 -21.96 -10.03 10.91
CA LEU A 119 -21.56 -11.26 10.18
C LEU A 119 -20.44 -11.23 9.11
N LYS A 120 -19.56 -10.22 9.03
CA LYS A 120 -18.27 -10.39 8.31
C LYS A 120 -17.10 -9.82 9.13
N LYS A 121 -16.13 -10.69 9.44
CA LYS A 121 -14.86 -10.40 10.15
C LYS A 121 -14.39 -8.96 9.87
N SER A 122 -14.36 -8.12 10.91
CA SER A 122 -13.93 -6.73 10.83
C SER A 122 -12.49 -6.68 10.32
N LYS A 123 -12.31 -6.32 9.04
CA LYS A 123 -10.98 -6.01 8.50
C LYS A 123 -10.56 -4.71 9.20
N GLY A 124 -9.49 -4.73 9.98
CA GLY A 124 -9.05 -3.56 10.75
C GLY A 124 -8.83 -2.33 9.88
N ASP A 125 -8.76 -1.17 10.53
CA ASP A 125 -8.49 0.12 9.90
C ASP A 125 -7.26 0.06 8.98
N PHE A 126 -7.36 0.69 7.80
CA PHE A 126 -6.27 0.69 6.81
C PHE A 126 -6.18 1.97 5.99
N TYR A 127 -5.02 2.25 5.39
CA TYR A 127 -4.86 3.35 4.44
C TYR A 127 -5.06 2.91 3.00
N ARG A 128 -5.73 3.76 2.21
CA ARG A 128 -5.90 3.57 0.76
C ARG A 128 -5.28 4.75 0.01
N ILE A 129 -4.44 4.47 -0.97
CA ILE A 129 -3.87 5.48 -1.87
C ILE A 129 -4.99 5.98 -2.77
N ILE A 130 -5.21 7.29 -2.78
CA ILE A 130 -6.25 7.96 -3.55
C ILE A 130 -5.69 8.92 -4.59
N GLY A 131 -4.38 9.21 -4.55
CA GLY A 131 -3.72 10.09 -5.50
C GLY A 131 -2.22 9.87 -5.58
N ILE A 132 -1.66 10.11 -6.77
CA ILE A 132 -0.23 10.01 -7.06
C ILE A 132 0.18 11.23 -7.89
N HIS A 133 1.19 11.96 -7.43
CA HIS A 133 1.63 13.22 -8.02
C HIS A 133 3.15 13.23 -8.22
N PRO A 134 3.67 13.72 -9.35
CA PRO A 134 5.10 13.99 -9.52
C PRO A 134 5.58 15.15 -8.64
#